data_AF-A0A8W7J8M6-F1
#
_entry.id   AF-A0A8W7J8M6-F1
#
_cell.length_a   1.000
_cell.length_b   1.000
_cell.length_c   1.000
_cell.angle_alpha   90.00
_cell.angle_beta   90.00
_cell.angle_gamma   90.00
#
_symmetry.space_group_name_H-M   'P 1'
#
loop_
_entity.id
_entity.type
_entity.pdbx_description
1 polymer ?
#
loop_
_entity_poly.entity_id
_entity_poly.type
_entity_poly.pdbx_seq_one_letter_code
_entity_poly.pdbx_strand_id
1 'polypeptide(L)'
;MFSNRNYKILTYIFGCIHIFLVLIVLSQGAVPIVTDWIAAISIITPCALNIVFTLFWMIGTGLRRPSMIDLFKYFTYAQMVLIAALTIGFIVQCFLNGGQFHLYIMIFIVLSLFVLSMIEIFVAIGAQRAVMEELLGSRMRAVEMTEWNS
;
A
#
# COMPACT_ATOMS: atom_id res chain seq x y z
N MET A 1 2.66 -15.58 18.80
CA MET A 1 1.35 -15.14 18.25
C MET A 1 1.27 -13.63 18.34
N PHE A 2 1.38 -12.90 17.23
CA PHE A 2 1.06 -11.47 17.22
C PHE A 2 -0.45 -11.34 17.48
N SER A 3 -0.84 -10.67 18.56
CA SER A 3 -2.25 -10.42 18.88
C SER A 3 -2.87 -9.54 17.80
N ASN A 4 -4.15 -9.75 17.46
CA ASN A 4 -4.88 -8.94 16.48
C ASN A 4 -4.75 -7.41 16.73
N ARG A 5 -4.65 -7.01 17.99
CA ARG A 5 -4.38 -5.62 18.39
C ARG A 5 -3.10 -5.07 17.77
N ASN A 6 -2.06 -5.88 17.64
CA ASN A 6 -0.77 -5.48 17.06
C ASN A 6 -0.89 -5.27 15.54
N TYR A 7 -1.63 -6.12 14.82
CA TYR A 7 -1.85 -5.93 13.37
C TYR A 7 -2.70 -4.70 13.06
N LYS A 8 -3.69 -4.38 13.91
CA LYS A 8 -4.44 -3.12 13.80
C LYS A 8 -3.53 -1.92 13.98
N ILE A 9 -2.73 -1.90 15.05
CA ILE A 9 -1.78 -0.81 15.32
C ILE A 9 -0.78 -0.65 14.18
N LEU A 10 -0.19 -1.75 13.70
CA LEU A 10 0.73 -1.73 12.55
C LEU A 10 0.05 -1.20 11.29
N THR A 11 -1.18 -1.61 11.00
CA THR A 11 -1.95 -1.11 9.85
C THR A 11 -2.13 0.41 9.92
N TYR A 12 -2.50 0.95 11.09
CA TYR A 12 -2.66 2.39 11.24
C TYR A 12 -1.34 3.15 11.15
N ILE A 13 -0.26 2.63 11.75
CA ILE A 13 1.06 3.28 11.68
C ILE A 13 1.55 3.32 10.23
N PHE A 14 1.55 2.18 9.53
CA PHE A 14 2.00 2.12 8.14
C PHE A 14 1.07 2.88 7.20
N GLY A 15 -0.25 2.84 7.41
CA GLY A 15 -1.19 3.64 6.65
C GLY A 15 -0.95 5.14 6.79
N CYS A 16 -0.70 5.63 8.01
CA CYS A 16 -0.35 7.03 8.25
C CYS A 16 0.99 7.42 7.61
N ILE A 17 2.02 6.57 7.74
CA ILE A 17 3.33 6.80 7.11
C ILE A 17 3.18 6.87 5.59
N HIS A 18 2.40 5.97 4.99
CA HIS A 18 2.15 5.96 3.54
C HIS A 18 1.47 7.24 3.08
N ILE A 19 0.38 7.66 3.75
CA ILE A 19 -0.33 8.90 3.41
C ILE A 19 0.61 10.12 3.54
N PHE A 20 1.41 10.18 4.61
CA PHE A 20 2.36 11.26 4.80
C PHE A 20 3.43 11.30 3.70
N LEU A 21 3.94 10.13 3.28
CA LEU A 21 4.89 10.03 2.19
C LEU A 21 4.29 10.48 0.86
N VAL A 22 3.04 10.12 0.58
CA VAL A 22 2.32 10.61 -0.62
C VAL A 22 2.14 12.13 -0.59
N LEU A 23 1.84 12.72 0.58
CA LEU A 23 1.74 14.17 0.73
C LEU A 23 3.08 14.89 0.49
N ILE A 24 4.20 14.28 0.90
CA ILE A 24 5.54 14.79 0.56
C ILE A 24 5.75 14.76 -0.95
N VAL A 25 5.39 13.67 -1.63
CA VAL A 25 5.52 13.59 -3.10
C VAL A 25 4.68 14.66 -3.79
N LEU A 26 3.44 14.88 -3.33
CA LEU A 26 2.58 15.96 -3.84
C LEU A 26 3.19 17.35 -3.64
N SER A 27 3.85 17.60 -2.50
CA SER A 27 4.49 18.90 -2.24
C SER A 27 5.71 19.15 -3.13
N GLN A 28 6.52 18.12 -3.39
CA GLN A 28 7.63 18.20 -4.35
C GLN A 28 7.15 18.39 -5.79
N GLY A 29 5.98 17.82 -6.13
CA GLY A 29 5.32 17.99 -7.43
C GLY A 29 4.52 19.28 -7.58
N ALA A 30 4.48 20.16 -6.58
CA ALA A 30 3.58 21.33 -6.60
C ALA A 30 3.85 22.29 -7.76
N VAL A 31 5.12 22.48 -8.13
CA VAL A 31 5.50 23.35 -9.26
C VAL A 31 4.95 22.81 -10.59
N PRO A 32 5.27 21.57 -11.02
CA PRO A 32 4.73 21.03 -12.27
C PRO A 32 3.19 20.91 -12.27
N ILE A 33 2.56 20.69 -11.10
CA ILE A 33 1.10 20.65 -10.97
C ILE A 33 0.44 21.98 -11.37
N VAL A 34 1.05 23.11 -11.05
CA VAL A 34 0.48 24.44 -11.33
C VAL A 34 0.77 24.89 -12.77
N THR A 35 1.85 24.39 -13.38
CA THR A 35 2.34 24.87 -14.68
C THR A 35 1.88 24.05 -15.87
N ASP A 36 1.61 22.76 -15.70
CA ASP A 36 1.22 21.87 -16.80
C ASP A 36 0.12 20.90 -16.34
N TRP A 37 -1.03 20.95 -17.02
CA TRP A 37 -2.20 20.13 -16.70
C TRP A 37 -1.95 18.63 -16.95
N ILE A 38 -1.10 18.27 -17.92
CA ILE A 38 -0.76 16.86 -18.19
C ILE A 38 0.12 16.33 -17.06
N ALA A 39 1.15 17.08 -16.70
CA ALA A 39 2.00 16.77 -15.54
C ALA A 39 1.18 16.70 -14.26
N ALA A 40 0.24 17.63 -14.05
CA ALA A 40 -0.66 17.64 -12.91
C ALA A 40 -1.49 16.35 -12.81
N ILE A 41 -2.15 15.93 -13.90
CA ILE A 41 -2.94 14.70 -13.92
C ILE A 41 -2.05 13.48 -13.65
N SER A 42 -0.84 13.45 -14.23
CA SER A 42 0.11 12.34 -14.07
C SER A 42 0.61 12.15 -12.64
N ILE A 43 0.64 13.22 -11.84
CA ILE A 43 1.07 13.20 -10.43
C ILE A 43 -0.13 13.02 -9.50
N ILE A 44 -1.21 13.77 -9.71
CA ILE A 44 -2.39 13.78 -8.84
C ILE A 44 -3.10 12.43 -8.87
N THR A 45 -3.27 11.83 -10.05
CA THR A 45 -4.03 10.57 -10.19
C THR A 45 -3.42 9.42 -9.37
N PRO A 46 -2.14 9.05 -9.53
CA PRO A 46 -1.56 7.98 -8.73
C PRO A 46 -1.50 8.32 -7.23
N CYS A 47 -1.24 9.59 -6.87
CA CYS A 47 -1.22 10.01 -5.47
C CYS A 47 -2.61 9.90 -4.82
N ALA A 48 -3.67 10.33 -5.51
CA ALA A 48 -5.04 10.22 -5.02
C ALA A 48 -5.46 8.75 -4.87
N LEU A 49 -5.12 7.89 -5.84
CA LEU A 49 -5.39 6.46 -5.73
C LEU A 49 -4.66 5.85 -4.53
N ASN A 50 -3.37 6.15 -4.33
CA ASN A 50 -2.62 5.68 -3.16
C ASN A 50 -3.33 6.04 -1.85
N ILE A 51 -3.74 7.31 -1.69
CA ILE A 51 -4.47 7.75 -0.48
C ILE A 51 -5.77 6.96 -0.31
N VAL A 52 -6.58 6.83 -1.37
CA VAL A 52 -7.88 6.15 -1.31
C VAL A 52 -7.72 4.67 -0.95
N PHE A 53 -6.79 3.95 -1.58
CA PHE A 53 -6.56 2.54 -1.28
C PHE A 53 -5.96 2.32 0.11
N THR A 54 -5.08 3.21 0.58
CA THR A 54 -4.57 3.17 1.96
C THR A 54 -5.69 3.41 2.97
N LEU A 55 -6.63 4.31 2.69
CA LEU A 55 -7.83 4.50 3.52
C LEU A 55 -8.70 3.23 3.54
N PHE A 56 -8.91 2.58 2.40
CA PHE A 56 -9.62 1.29 2.35
C PHE A 56 -8.92 0.22 3.17
N TRP A 57 -7.60 0.17 3.18
CA TRP A 57 -6.86 -0.73 4.05
C TRP A 57 -7.10 -0.45 5.54
N MET A 58 -6.94 0.81 5.96
CA MET A 58 -7.16 1.22 7.35
C MET A 58 -8.61 0.97 7.81
N ILE A 59 -9.59 1.40 7.01
CA ILE A 59 -11.02 1.21 7.29
C ILE A 59 -11.37 -0.28 7.27
N GLY A 60 -10.85 -1.05 6.30
CA GLY A 60 -11.05 -2.49 6.19
C GLY A 60 -10.58 -3.24 7.43
N THR A 61 -9.40 -2.88 7.94
CA THR A 61 -8.87 -3.43 9.19
C THR A 61 -9.69 -2.97 10.42
N GLY A 62 -10.16 -1.73 10.44
CA GLY A 62 -10.99 -1.19 11.51
C GLY A 62 -12.38 -1.84 11.60
N LEU A 63 -13.08 -1.93 10.47
CA LEU A 63 -14.45 -2.47 10.33
C LEU A 63 -14.49 -3.99 10.16
N ARG A 64 -13.34 -4.69 10.23
CA ARG A 64 -13.23 -6.14 9.99
C ARG A 64 -13.81 -6.55 8.63
N ARG A 65 -13.55 -5.77 7.58
CA ARG A 65 -14.00 -6.03 6.20
C ARG A 65 -12.82 -6.51 5.35
N PRO A 66 -12.62 -7.83 5.18
CA PRO A 66 -11.46 -8.37 4.46
C PRO A 66 -11.43 -7.96 2.98
N SER A 67 -12.60 -7.75 2.35
CA SER A 67 -12.69 -7.32 0.95
C SER A 67 -12.04 -5.96 0.68
N MET A 68 -12.09 -5.02 1.63
CA MET A 68 -11.43 -3.72 1.50
C MET A 68 -9.90 -3.85 1.60
N ILE A 69 -9.43 -4.79 2.43
CA ILE A 69 -7.99 -5.09 2.55
C ILE A 69 -7.48 -5.78 1.28
N ASP A 70 -8.28 -6.67 0.68
CA ASP A 70 -7.94 -7.30 -0.60
C ASP A 70 -7.85 -6.28 -1.73
N LEU A 71 -8.74 -5.29 -1.76
CA LEU A 71 -8.71 -4.23 -2.76
C LEU A 71 -7.39 -3.43 -2.71
N PHE A 72 -6.92 -3.07 -1.50
CA PHE A 72 -5.61 -2.46 -1.30
C PHE A 72 -4.49 -3.37 -1.80
N LYS A 73 -4.49 -4.65 -1.43
CA LYS A 73 -3.45 -5.59 -1.85
C LYS A 73 -3.34 -5.70 -3.38
N TYR A 74 -4.46 -5.84 -4.09
CA TYR A 74 -4.44 -5.92 -5.56
C TYR A 74 -3.88 -4.65 -6.19
N PHE A 75 -4.26 -3.49 -5.66
CA PHE A 75 -3.72 -2.22 -6.10
C PHE A 75 -2.21 -2.12 -5.85
N THR A 76 -1.73 -2.48 -4.65
CA THR A 76 -0.30 -2.45 -4.32
C THR A 76 0.49 -3.45 -5.18
N TYR A 77 -0.05 -4.65 -5.49
CA TYR A 77 0.59 -5.57 -6.42
C TYR A 77 0.75 -4.96 -7.82
N ALA A 78 -0.28 -4.29 -8.35
CA ALA A 78 -0.19 -3.62 -9.64
C ALA A 78 0.85 -2.49 -9.63
N GLN A 79 0.87 -1.69 -8.55
CA GLN A 79 1.87 -0.64 -8.35
C GLN A 79 3.29 -1.21 -8.29
N MET A 80 3.49 -2.35 -7.61
CA MET A 80 4.78 -3.01 -7.53
C MET A 80 5.28 -3.53 -8.88
N VAL A 81 4.39 -4.07 -9.72
CA VAL A 81 4.74 -4.47 -11.09
C VAL A 81 5.20 -3.26 -11.91
N LEU A 82 4.51 -2.13 -11.78
CA LEU A 82 4.91 -0.88 -12.44
C LEU A 82 6.27 -0.38 -11.94
N ILE A 83 6.49 -0.38 -10.62
CA ILE A 83 7.78 0.00 -10.01
C ILE A 83 8.91 -0.93 -10.50
N ALA A 84 8.66 -2.23 -10.60
CA ALA A 84 9.63 -3.19 -11.14
C ALA A 84 9.94 -2.91 -12.62
N ALA A 85 8.93 -2.65 -13.45
CA ALA A 85 9.12 -2.29 -14.84
C ALA A 85 9.93 -0.99 -15.01
N LEU A 86 9.64 0.03 -14.20
CA LEU A 86 10.41 1.28 -14.15
C LEU A 86 11.87 1.03 -13.74
N THR A 87 12.08 0.18 -12.72
CA THR A 87 13.43 -0.18 -12.25
C THR A 87 14.25 -0.81 -13.39
N ILE A 88 13.67 -1.77 -14.10
CA ILE A 88 14.30 -2.40 -15.27
C ILE A 88 14.60 -1.36 -16.35
N GLY A 89 13.65 -0.47 -16.64
CA GLY A 89 13.83 0.63 -17.61
C GLY A 89 15.00 1.54 -17.24
N PHE A 90 15.12 1.94 -15.98
CA PHE A 90 16.23 2.77 -15.50
C PHE A 90 17.57 2.03 -15.54
N ILE A 91 17.59 0.73 -15.21
CA ILE A 91 18.80 -0.10 -15.32
C ILE A 91 19.27 -0.15 -16.78
N VAL A 92 18.36 -0.43 -17.73
CA VAL A 92 18.68 -0.45 -19.17
C VAL A 92 19.20 0.91 -19.64
N GLN A 93 18.52 2.01 -19.27
CA GLN A 93 18.99 3.38 -19.54
C GLN A 93 20.39 3.65 -18.96
N CYS A 94 20.66 3.15 -17.75
CA CYS A 94 21.95 3.30 -17.09
C CYS A 94 23.07 2.59 -17.86
N PHE A 95 22.81 1.38 -18.38
CA PHE A 95 23.73 0.66 -19.25
C PHE A 95 23.97 1.39 -20.57
N LEU A 96 22.91 1.88 -21.22
CA LEU A 96 23.01 2.54 -22.53
C LEU A 96 23.71 3.91 -22.46
N ASN A 97 23.48 4.67 -21.39
CA ASN A 97 23.99 6.04 -21.23
C ASN A 97 25.33 6.10 -20.44
N GLY A 98 26.02 4.97 -20.28
CA GLY A 98 27.36 4.93 -19.70
C GLY A 98 27.42 5.22 -18.20
N GLY A 99 26.37 4.90 -17.43
CA GLY A 99 26.40 4.96 -15.97
C GLY A 99 26.34 6.38 -15.40
N GLN A 100 25.38 7.19 -15.84
CA GLN A 100 25.20 8.52 -15.25
C GLN A 100 24.74 8.44 -13.79
N PHE A 101 25.36 9.24 -12.92
CA PHE A 101 25.08 9.26 -11.48
C PHE A 101 23.61 9.49 -11.13
N HIS A 102 22.91 10.32 -11.92
CA HIS A 102 21.49 10.59 -11.71
C HIS A 102 20.62 9.34 -11.90
N LEU A 103 20.98 8.42 -12.81
CA LEU A 103 20.23 7.17 -13.03
C LEU A 103 20.42 6.20 -11.87
N TYR A 104 21.62 6.12 -11.29
CA TYR A 104 21.85 5.31 -10.08
C TYR A 104 21.01 5.78 -8.89
N ILE A 105 20.89 7.09 -8.70
CA ILE A 105 20.01 7.66 -7.67
C ILE A 105 18.55 7.25 -7.93
N MET A 106 18.07 7.38 -9.18
CA MET A 106 16.71 6.99 -9.52
C MET A 106 16.45 5.49 -9.29
N ILE A 107 17.39 4.63 -9.68
CA ILE A 107 17.30 3.18 -9.42
C ILE A 107 17.19 2.92 -7.91
N PHE A 108 18.04 3.55 -7.10
CA PHE A 108 18.02 3.37 -5.64
C PHE A 108 16.69 3.82 -5.02
N ILE A 109 16.14 4.96 -5.46
CA ILE A 109 14.84 5.47 -4.99
C ILE A 109 13.72 4.48 -5.36
N VAL A 110 13.64 4.06 -6.62
CA VAL A 110 12.57 3.17 -7.10
C VAL A 110 12.67 1.80 -6.42
N LEU A 111 13.87 1.27 -6.18
CA LEU A 111 14.08 0.04 -5.44
C LEU A 111 13.67 0.16 -3.96
N SER A 112 13.95 1.31 -3.33
CA SER A 112 13.53 1.59 -1.96
C SER A 112 12.00 1.65 -1.83
N LEU A 113 11.33 2.26 -2.80
CA LEU A 113 9.86 2.27 -2.89
C LEU A 113 9.29 0.86 -3.07
N PHE A 114 9.94 0.02 -3.88
CA PHE A 114 9.54 -1.38 -4.04
C PHE A 114 9.59 -2.15 -2.72
N VAL A 115 10.67 -1.99 -1.95
CA VAL A 115 10.83 -2.62 -0.63
C VAL A 115 9.78 -2.10 0.36
N LEU A 116 9.46 -0.81 0.33
CA LEU A 116 8.41 -0.24 1.16
C LEU A 116 7.04 -0.86 0.83
N SER A 117 6.69 -0.98 -0.45
CA SER A 117 5.46 -1.64 -0.89
C SER A 117 5.40 -3.11 -0.48
N MET A 118 6.53 -3.84 -0.51
CA MET A 118 6.59 -5.22 0.02
C MET A 118 6.20 -5.28 1.50
N ILE A 119 6.72 -4.35 2.32
CA ILE A 119 6.44 -4.30 3.75
C ILE A 119 4.94 -4.01 3.97
N GLU A 120 4.37 -3.07 3.22
CA GLU A 120 2.95 -2.73 3.31
C GLU A 120 2.04 -3.91 2.98
N ILE A 121 2.36 -4.65 1.90
CA ILE A 121 1.63 -5.87 1.54
C ILE A 121 1.76 -6.93 2.65
N PHE A 122 2.95 -7.11 3.22
CA PHE A 122 3.15 -8.06 4.31
C PHE A 122 2.28 -7.73 5.52
N VAL A 123 2.23 -6.46 5.92
CA VAL A 123 1.34 -6.00 7.00
C VAL A 123 -0.13 -6.18 6.63
N ALA A 124 -0.52 -5.87 5.38
CA ALA A 124 -1.89 -6.04 4.91
C ALA A 124 -2.35 -7.50 4.90
N ILE A 125 -1.49 -8.43 4.47
CA ILE A 125 -1.76 -9.88 4.54
C ILE A 125 -1.93 -10.32 6.00
N GLY A 126 -1.05 -9.86 6.89
CA GLY A 126 -1.16 -10.14 8.32
C GLY A 126 -2.46 -9.63 8.93
N ALA A 127 -2.86 -8.40 8.59
CA ALA A 127 -4.11 -7.80 9.03
C ALA A 127 -5.33 -8.55 8.50
N GLN A 128 -5.32 -8.96 7.23
CA GLN A 128 -6.40 -9.74 6.64
C GLN A 128 -6.58 -11.10 7.32
N ARG A 129 -5.48 -11.82 7.57
CA ARG A 129 -5.52 -13.11 8.28
C ARG A 129 -6.12 -12.93 9.69
N ALA A 130 -5.65 -11.93 10.42
CA ALA A 130 -6.16 -11.62 11.75
C ALA A 130 -7.67 -11.27 11.75
N VAL A 131 -8.13 -10.49 10.77
CA VAL A 131 -9.55 -10.16 10.60
C VAL A 131 -10.38 -11.40 10.25
N MET A 132 -9.87 -12.28 9.40
CA MET A 132 -10.57 -13.51 9.00
C MET A 132 -10.72 -14.49 10.18
N GLU A 133 -9.66 -14.66 10.98
CA GLU A 133 -9.68 -15.48 12.19
C GLU A 133 -10.73 -14.97 13.20
N GLU A 134 -10.86 -13.65 13.38
CA GLU A 134 -11.90 -13.07 14.23
C GLU A 134 -13.32 -13.33 13.71
N LEU A 135 -13.53 -13.26 12.39
CA LEU A 135 -14.82 -13.52 11.77
C LEU A 135 -15.22 -15.00 11.91
N LEU A 136 -14.27 -15.91 11.73
CA LEU A 136 -14.49 -17.34 11.94
C LEU A 136 -14.79 -17.66 13.41
N GLY A 137 -13.99 -17.12 14.34
CA GLY A 137 -14.19 -17.34 15.78
C GLY A 137 -15.46 -16.69 16.34
N SER A 138 -15.96 -15.61 15.73
CA SER A 138 -17.27 -15.04 16.10
C SER A 138 -18.44 -15.85 15.53
N ARG A 139 -18.31 -16.38 14.31
CA ARG A 139 -19.31 -17.29 13.74
C ARG A 139 -19.43 -18.59 14.54
N MET A 140 -18.32 -19.22 14.91
CA MET A 140 -18.36 -20.46 15.72
C MET A 140 -19.04 -20.24 17.07
N ARG A 141 -18.72 -19.14 17.78
CA ARG A 141 -19.41 -18.80 19.04
C ARG A 141 -20.91 -18.51 18.86
N ALA A 142 -21.30 -17.93 17.73
CA ALA A 142 -22.72 -17.72 17.44
C ALA A 142 -23.45 -19.05 17.22
N VAL A 143 -22.81 -20.03 16.57
CA VAL A 143 -23.35 -21.38 16.39
C VAL A 143 -23.50 -22.11 17.73
N GLU A 144 -22.46 -22.08 18.58
CA GLU A 144 -22.53 -22.67 19.93
C GLU A 144 -23.69 -22.08 20.76
N MET A 145 -23.91 -20.76 20.71
CA MET A 145 -25.02 -20.14 21.42
C MET A 145 -26.40 -20.51 20.85
N THR A 146 -26.50 -20.80 19.55
CA THR A 146 -27.76 -21.31 18.97
C THR A 146 -28.03 -22.75 19.36
N GLU A 147 -27.01 -23.59 19.48
CA GLU A 147 -27.16 -24.99 19.92
C GLU A 147 -27.52 -25.12 21.41
N TRP A 148 -27.05 -24.18 22.25
CA TRP A 148 -27.42 -24.17 23.68
C TRP A 148 -28.84 -23.66 23.95
N ASN A 149 -29.44 -22.95 23.00
CA ASN A 149 -30.79 -22.39 23.11
C ASN A 149 -31.88 -23.29 22.46
N SER A 150 -31.51 -24.47 21.93
CA SER A 150 -32.41 -25.47 21.35
C SER A 150 -32.54 -26.70 22.24
#